data_AF-A0A960PUZ0-F1
#
_entry.id   AF-A0A960PUZ0-F1
#
_cell.length_a   1.000
_cell.length_b   1.000
_cell.length_c   1.000
_cell.angle_alpha   90.00
_cell.angle_beta   90.00
_cell.angle_gamma   90.00
#
_symmetry.space_group_name_H-M   'P 1'
#
loop_
_entity.id
_entity.type
_entity.pdbx_description
1 polymer ?
#
loop_
_entity_poly.entity_id
_entity_poly.type
_entity_poly.pdbx_seq_one_letter_code
_entity_poly.pdbx_strand_id
1 'polypeptide(L)' 'MIDEIQRIRDEATEAIAAAPDLEALGDLQRSILAKSAPLGQLKKGLGALDADARRAAGQAMNEATQAIAG' A
#
# COMPACT_ATOMS: atom_id res chain seq x y z
N MET A 1 1.28 -3.97 -12.06
CA MET A 1 1.18 -4.28 -10.62
C MET A 1 2.11 -3.39 -9.80
N ILE A 2 3.42 -3.32 -10.10
CA ILE A 2 4.34 -2.39 -9.41
C ILE A 2 3.85 -0.95 -9.54
N ASP A 3 3.49 -0.52 -10.75
CA ASP A 3 2.94 0.83 -10.99
C ASP A 3 1.66 1.11 -10.20
N GLU A 4 0.83 0.07 -9.98
CA GLU A 4 -0.39 0.19 -9.19
C GLU A 4 -0.08 0.35 -7.70
N ILE A 5 0.91 -0.39 -7.21
CA ILE A 5 1.41 -0.24 -5.82
C ILE A 5 1.96 1.17 -5.61
N GLN A 6 2.73 1.69 -6.57
CA GLN A 6 3.28 3.04 -6.52
C GLN A 6 2.19 4.10 -6.55
N ARG A 7 1.19 3.95 -7.43
CA ARG A 7 0.03 4.86 -7.46
C ARG A 7 -0.69 4.90 -6.12
N ILE A 8 -1.02 3.74 -5.55
CA ILE A 8 -1.70 3.66 -4.24
C ILE A 8 -0.86 4.30 -3.15
N ARG A 9 0.47 4.11 -3.15
CA ARG A 9 1.37 4.77 -2.21
C ARG A 9 1.27 6.29 -2.33
N ASP A 10 1.35 6.82 -3.56
CA ASP A 10 1.40 8.26 -3.79
C ASP A 10 0.06 8.91 -3.38
N GLU A 11 -1.07 8.32 -3.78
CA GLU A 11 -2.42 8.73 -3.35
C GLU A 11 -2.60 8.66 -1.83
N ALA A 12 -2.12 7.58 -1.21
CA ALA A 12 -2.20 7.41 0.23
C ALA A 12 -1.36 8.45 0.98
N THR A 13 -0.17 8.76 0.47
CA THR A 13 0.74 9.73 1.11
C THR A 13 0.16 11.14 1.05
N GLU A 14 -0.48 11.50 -0.07
CA GLU A 14 -1.20 12.77 -0.20
C GLU A 14 -2.40 12.84 0.76
N ALA A 15 -3.20 11.77 0.85
CA ALA A 15 -4.33 11.71 1.75
C ALA A 15 -3.91 11.72 3.24
N ILE A 16 -2.79 11.08 3.58
CA ILE A 16 -2.20 11.10 4.93
C ILE A 16 -1.76 12.51 5.30
N ALA A 17 -1.10 13.22 4.38
CA ALA A 17 -0.69 14.61 4.61
C ALA A 17 -1.87 15.57 4.79
N ALA A 18 -3.04 15.23 4.23
CA ALA A 18 -4.27 15.99 4.36
C ALA A 18 -5.15 15.59 5.57
N ALA A 19 -4.77 14.55 6.33
CA ALA A 19 -5.58 14.07 7.45
C ALA A 19 -5.63 15.12 8.58
N PRO A 20 -6.83 15.52 9.05
CA PRO A 20 -6.99 16.60 10.02
C PRO A 20 -6.59 16.21 11.46
N ASP A 21 -6.59 14.92 11.76
CA ASP A 21 -6.31 14.39 13.10
C ASP A 21 -5.86 12.92 13.04
N LEU A 22 -5.48 12.39 14.20
CA LEU A 22 -4.97 11.03 14.34
C LEU A 22 -6.06 9.96 14.12
N GLU A 23 -7.33 10.28 14.32
CA GLU A 23 -8.44 9.35 14.10
C GLU A 23 -8.65 9.15 12.60
N ALA A 24 -8.74 10.25 11.84
CA ALA A 24 -8.84 10.26 10.39
C ALA A 24 -7.61 9.60 9.74
N LEU A 25 -6.40 9.85 10.26
CA LEU A 25 -5.18 9.16 9.81
C LEU A 25 -5.30 7.65 10.01
N GLY A 26 -5.73 7.20 11.19
CA GLY A 26 -5.88 5.78 11.50
C GLY A 26 -6.94 5.09 10.63
N ASP A 27 -8.07 5.76 10.38
CA ASP A 27 -9.12 5.26 9.48
C ASP A 27 -8.62 5.13 8.04
N LEU A 28 -7.90 6.14 7.55
CA LEU A 28 -7.30 6.13 6.23
C LEU A 28 -6.31 4.97 6.08
N GLN A 29 -5.37 4.83 7.02
CA GLN A 29 -4.40 3.72 7.03
C GLN A 29 -5.11 2.35 7.03
N ARG A 30 -6.14 2.17 7.87
CA ARG A 30 -6.94 0.94 7.89
C ARG A 30 -7.63 0.68 6.55
N SER A 31 -8.21 1.71 5.94
CA SER A 31 -8.94 1.59 4.68
C SER A 31 -8.05 1.18 3.50
N ILE A 32 -6.75 1.51 3.55
CA ILE A 32 -5.78 1.20 2.48
C ILE A 32 -5.05 -0.13 2.75
N LEU A 33 -4.71 -0.41 4.01
CA LEU A 33 -3.92 -1.59 4.40
C LEU A 33 -4.77 -2.82 4.70
N ALA A 34 -6.09 -2.68 4.84
CA ALA A 34 -6.98 -3.81 5.12
C ALA A 34 -6.83 -4.93 4.08
N LYS A 35 -7.10 -6.18 4.51
CA LYS A 35 -7.02 -7.36 3.62
C LYS A 35 -7.96 -7.30 2.42
N SER A 36 -9.06 -6.55 2.53
CA SER A 36 -10.03 -6.29 1.46
C SER A 36 -9.68 -5.08 0.59
N ALA A 37 -8.80 -4.20 1.08
CA ALA A 37 -8.40 -2.97 0.41
C ALA A 37 -7.54 -3.23 -0.82
N PRO A 38 -7.42 -2.24 -1.74
CA PRO A 38 -6.64 -2.38 -2.98
C PRO A 38 -5.22 -2.91 -2.73
N LEU A 39 -4.48 -2.32 -1.78
CA LEU A 39 -3.12 -2.74 -1.46
C LEU A 39 -3.07 -4.16 -0.86
N GLY A 40 -4.03 -4.49 0.01
CA GLY A 40 -4.17 -5.81 0.61
C GLY A 40 -4.51 -6.92 -0.41
N GLN A 41 -5.26 -6.60 -1.47
CA GLN A 41 -5.53 -7.55 -2.57
C GLN A 41 -4.30 -7.73 -3.46
N LEU A 42 -3.59 -6.65 -3.80
CA LEU A 42 -2.34 -6.72 -4.56
C LEU A 42 -1.28 -7.55 -3.83
N LYS A 43 -1.20 -7.43 -2.50
CA LYS A 43 -0.29 -8.23 -1.66
C LYS A 43 -0.54 -9.74 -1.78
N LYS A 44 -1.79 -10.18 -1.93
CA LYS A 44 -2.11 -11.60 -2.17
C LYS A 44 -1.64 -12.06 -3.55
N GLY A 45 -1.73 -11.18 -4.55
CA GLY A 45 -1.29 -11.44 -5.91
C GLY A 45 0.22 -11.71 -6.04
N LEU A 46 1.04 -11.21 -5.11
CA LEU A 46 2.50 -11.47 -5.08
C LEU A 46 2.86 -12.95 -5.05
N GLY A 47 2.00 -13.78 -4.44
CA GLY A 47 2.21 -15.22 -4.34
C GLY A 47 2.25 -15.92 -5.71
N ALA A 48 1.58 -15.38 -6.72
CA ALA A 48 1.44 -15.98 -8.04
C ALA A 48 2.57 -15.62 -9.03
N LEU A 49 3.47 -14.70 -8.66
CA LEU A 49 4.54 -14.21 -9.54
C LEU A 49 5.73 -15.17 -9.58
N ASP A 50 6.57 -15.05 -10.62
CA ASP A 50 7.89 -15.66 -10.62
C ASP A 50 8.82 -14.99 -9.57
N ALA A 51 10.01 -15.54 -9.39
CA ALA A 51 10.94 -15.08 -8.36
C ALA A 51 11.39 -13.61 -8.53
N ASP A 52 11.64 -13.17 -9.76
CA ASP A 52 12.16 -11.84 -10.05
C ASP A 52 11.04 -10.79 -9.95
N ALA A 53 9.88 -11.07 -10.56
CA ALA A 53 8.71 -10.22 -10.46
C ALA A 53 8.21 -10.13 -9.01
N ARG A 54 8.23 -11.24 -8.25
CA ARG A 54 7.88 -11.24 -6.83
C ARG A 54 8.85 -10.38 -6.02
N ARG A 55 10.15 -10.43 -6.29
CA ARG A 55 11.15 -9.62 -5.60
C ARG A 55 10.89 -8.12 -5.81
N ALA A 56 10.79 -7.69 -7.06
CA ALA A 56 10.60 -6.28 -7.39
C ALA A 56 9.28 -5.73 -6.82
N ALA A 57 8.19 -6.50 -6.94
CA ALA A 57 6.92 -6.08 -6.41
C ALA A 57 6.80 -6.20 -4.89
N GLY A 58 7.50 -7.15 -4.27
CA GLY A 58 7.61 -7.24 -2.82
C GLY A 58 8.33 -6.03 -2.23
N GLN A 59 9.36 -5.53 -2.90
CA GLN A 59 10.04 -4.28 -2.52
C GLN A 59 9.08 -3.09 -2.60
N ALA A 60 8.41 -2.89 -3.74
CA ALA A 60 7.43 -1.82 -3.90
C ALA A 60 6.30 -1.90 -2.85
N MET A 61 5.81 -3.12 -2.55
CA MET A 61 4.78 -3.35 -1.53
C MET A 61 5.25 -2.97 -0.13
N ASN A 62 6.49 -3.31 0.22
CA ASN A 62 7.07 -2.96 1.51
C ASN A 62 7.28 -1.45 1.63
N GLU A 63 7.79 -0.80 0.58
CA GLU A 63 7.94 0.67 0.54
C GLU A 63 6.59 1.37 0.71
N ALA A 64 5.56 0.93 -0.02
CA ALA A 64 4.21 1.47 0.13
C ALA A 64 3.66 1.29 1.55
N THR A 65 3.83 0.09 2.12
CA THR A 65 3.37 -0.19 3.49
C THR A 65 4.09 0.68 4.51
N GLN A 66 5.40 0.89 4.38
CA GLN A 66 6.17 1.75 5.29
C GLN A 66 5.77 3.23 5.18
N ALA A 67 5.54 3.73 3.97
CA ALA A 67 5.09 5.11 3.76
C ALA A 67 3.69 5.36 4.37
N ILE A 68 2.85 4.33 4.41
CA ILE A 68 1.47 4.44 4.91
C ILE A 68 1.39 4.20 6.42
N ALA A 69 2.13 3.21 6.95
CA ALA A 69 2.03 2.76 8.33
C ALA A 69 3.08 3.37 9.29
N GLY A 70 4.09 4.07 8.75
CA GLY A 70 5.11 4.79 9.53
C GLY A 70 4.59 6.09 10.10
#